data_AF-A0A644YJ62-F1
#
_entry.id   AF-A0A644YJ62-F1
#
_cell.length_a   1.000
_cell.length_b   1.000
_cell.length_c   1.000
_cell.angle_alpha   90.00
_cell.angle_beta   90.00
_cell.angle_gamma   90.00
#
_symmetry.space_group_name_H-M   'P 1'
#
loop_
_entity.id
_entity.type
_entity.pdbx_description
1 polymer ?
#
loop_
_entity_poly.entity_id
_entity_poly.type
_entity_poly.pdbx_seq_one_letter_code
_entity_poly.pdbx_strand_id
1 'polypeptide(L)'
;MEAVVNDLTTITGQKAIVCKAKKSVANFKLREGMPVGAKVTLRADRMWEFLDRLFNVALPRVRDFRGINGNAFDGRGNFALGVKEQLIFPEIDYDKIDKIRGMDIVICTTAKTDEEAKELLTQIGAPFAGK
;
A
#
# COMPACT_ATOMS: atom_id res chain seq x y z
N MET A 1 4.95 12.88 -11.75
CA MET A 1 4.28 12.99 -10.43
C MET A 1 2.77 12.91 -10.59
N GLU A 2 2.18 13.64 -11.54
CA GLU A 2 0.73 13.58 -11.81
C GLU A 2 0.21 12.17 -12.08
N ALA A 3 0.88 11.37 -12.92
CA ALA A 3 0.50 9.97 -13.15
C ALA A 3 0.43 9.15 -11.85
N VAL A 4 1.43 9.29 -10.95
CA VAL A 4 1.44 8.59 -9.65
C VAL A 4 0.26 9.01 -8.76
N VAL A 5 -0.04 10.31 -8.75
CA VAL A 5 -1.17 10.85 -7.98
C VAL A 5 -2.49 10.33 -8.54
N ASN A 6 -2.62 10.28 -9.87
CA ASN A 6 -3.81 9.77 -10.54
C ASN A 6 -3.99 8.27 -10.27
N ASP A 7 -2.95 7.45 -10.44
CA ASP A 7 -2.99 6.01 -10.17
C ASP A 7 -3.44 5.73 -8.73
N LEU A 8 -2.80 6.38 -7.73
CA LEU A 8 -3.20 6.21 -6.33
C LEU A 8 -4.61 6.73 -6.04
N THR A 9 -5.04 7.81 -6.69
CA THR A 9 -6.38 8.36 -6.53
C THR A 9 -7.43 7.42 -7.09
N THR A 10 -7.18 6.87 -8.28
CA THR A 10 -8.02 5.88 -8.94
C THR A 10 -8.12 4.61 -8.12
N ILE A 11 -6.98 4.11 -7.63
CA ILE A 11 -6.94 2.91 -6.79
C ILE A 11 -7.68 3.14 -5.48
N THR A 12 -7.50 4.27 -4.80
CA THR A 12 -8.01 4.44 -3.42
C THR A 12 -9.36 5.15 -3.33
N GLY A 13 -9.88 5.70 -4.43
CA GLY A 13 -11.10 6.54 -4.42
C GLY A 13 -10.92 7.87 -3.66
N GLN A 14 -9.69 8.23 -3.30
CA GLN A 14 -9.37 9.43 -2.54
C GLN A 14 -8.17 10.15 -3.15
N LYS A 15 -8.29 11.47 -3.34
CA LYS A 15 -7.21 12.27 -3.94
C LYS A 15 -5.91 12.14 -3.15
N ALA A 16 -4.86 11.66 -3.83
CA ALA A 16 -3.54 11.51 -3.24
C ALA A 16 -2.85 12.86 -3.04
N ILE A 17 -2.07 12.96 -1.96
CA ILE A 17 -1.32 14.15 -1.59
C ILE A 17 0.14 13.94 -1.99
N VAL A 18 0.73 14.93 -2.66
CA VAL A 18 2.15 14.90 -3.03
C VAL A 18 3.02 15.11 -1.77
N CYS A 19 3.91 14.16 -1.52
CA CYS A 19 4.92 14.24 -0.48
C CYS A 19 6.11 15.06 -0.98
N LYS A 20 6.52 16.06 -0.20
CA LYS A 20 7.70 16.89 -0.47
C LYS A 20 8.87 16.49 0.42
N ALA A 21 10.10 16.61 -0.09
CA ALA A 21 11.30 16.37 0.68
C ALA A 21 11.38 17.37 1.85
N LYS A 22 11.60 16.86 3.07
CA LYS A 22 11.75 17.69 4.28
C LYS A 22 13.13 18.33 4.41
N LYS A 23 14.15 17.75 3.76
CA LYS A 23 15.56 18.18 3.84
C LYS A 23 16.23 17.94 2.48
N SER A 24 17.24 18.74 2.19
CA SER A 24 18.12 18.53 1.03
C SER A 24 19.10 17.38 1.32
N VAL A 25 19.26 16.46 0.36
CA VAL A 25 20.20 15.34 0.46
C VAL A 25 20.94 15.19 -0.86
N ALA A 26 22.23 15.55 -0.87
CA ALA A 26 23.05 15.65 -2.08
C ALA A 26 23.20 14.31 -2.81
N ASN A 27 23.41 13.20 -2.08
CA ASN A 27 23.58 11.86 -2.66
C ASN A 27 22.37 11.42 -3.50
N PHE A 28 21.16 11.82 -3.10
CA PHE A 28 19.93 11.54 -3.85
C PHE A 28 19.56 12.64 -4.84
N LYS A 29 20.41 13.68 -4.98
CA LYS A 29 20.15 14.89 -5.78
C LYS A 29 18.81 15.56 -5.41
N LEU A 30 18.43 15.47 -4.14
CA LEU A 30 17.18 16.03 -3.62
C LEU A 30 17.41 17.38 -2.96
N ARG A 31 16.53 18.34 -3.25
CA ARG A 31 16.43 19.61 -2.52
C ARG A 31 15.16 19.63 -1.70
N GLU A 32 15.19 20.35 -0.58
CA GLU A 32 14.03 20.60 0.25
C GLU A 32 12.85 21.17 -0.58
N GLY A 33 11.64 20.70 -0.29
CA GLY A 33 10.42 21.09 -1.01
C GLY A 33 10.18 20.38 -2.34
N MET A 34 11.16 19.65 -2.88
CA MET A 34 10.96 18.87 -4.12
C MET A 34 9.94 17.75 -3.91
N PRO A 35 9.08 17.47 -4.90
CA PRO A 35 8.13 16.35 -4.83
C PRO A 35 8.88 15.02 -4.94
N VAL A 36 8.68 14.11 -3.98
CA VAL A 36 9.39 12.82 -3.88
C VAL A 36 8.48 11.61 -3.96
N GLY A 37 7.17 11.79 -3.77
CA GLY A 37 6.20 10.71 -3.86
C GLY A 37 4.78 11.22 -3.65
N ALA A 38 3.85 10.30 -3.47
CA ALA A 38 2.47 10.62 -3.11
C ALA A 38 1.98 9.62 -2.06
N LYS A 39 1.01 10.04 -1.25
CA LYS A 39 0.36 9.17 -0.27
C LYS A 39 -1.12 9.46 -0.14
N VAL A 40 -1.84 8.48 0.37
CA VAL A 40 -3.22 8.59 0.84
C VAL A 40 -3.29 8.04 2.27
N THR A 41 -4.20 8.57 3.07
CA THR A 41 -4.57 7.97 4.35
C THR A 41 -6.06 7.69 4.32
N LEU A 42 -6.41 6.41 4.30
CA LEU A 42 -7.79 5.95 4.33
C LEU A 42 -8.22 5.71 5.78
N ARG A 43 -9.47 6.05 6.10
CA ARG A 43 -10.10 5.84 7.41
C ARG A 43 -11.56 5.46 7.20
N ALA A 44 -12.16 4.85 8.22
CA ALA A 44 -13.56 4.43 8.21
C ALA A 44 -13.90 3.59 6.96
N ASP A 45 -15.05 3.82 6.34
CA ASP A 45 -15.58 2.98 5.27
C ASP A 45 -14.61 2.80 4.10
N ARG A 46 -13.95 3.89 3.66
CA ARG A 46 -12.96 3.83 2.57
C ARG A 46 -11.77 2.92 2.88
N MET A 47 -11.39 2.84 4.15
CA MET A 47 -10.31 1.94 4.57
C MET A 47 -10.76 0.49 4.45
N TRP A 48 -11.96 0.18 4.94
CA TRP A 48 -12.51 -1.18 4.91
C TRP A 48 -12.77 -1.66 3.48
N GLU A 49 -13.35 -0.82 2.62
CA GLU A 49 -13.53 -1.11 1.20
C GLU A 49 -12.20 -1.34 0.46
N PHE A 50 -11.18 -0.54 0.77
CA PHE A 50 -9.85 -0.74 0.20
C PHE A 50 -9.21 -2.05 0.67
N LEU A 51 -9.32 -2.39 1.96
CA LEU A 51 -8.78 -3.63 2.51
C LEU A 51 -9.46 -4.87 1.91
N ASP A 52 -10.79 -4.86 1.82
CA ASP A 52 -11.55 -5.94 1.21
C ASP A 52 -11.09 -6.18 -0.24
N ARG A 53 -11.05 -5.12 -1.05
CA ARG A 53 -10.56 -5.21 -2.43
C ARG A 53 -9.08 -5.60 -2.51
N LEU A 54 -8.23 -5.12 -1.61
CA LEU A 54 -6.83 -5.48 -1.58
C LEU A 54 -6.66 -6.99 -1.37
N PHE A 55 -7.33 -7.56 -0.37
CA PHE A 55 -7.19 -8.96 0.01
C PHE A 55 -7.91 -9.90 -0.96
N ASN A 56 -9.12 -9.56 -1.38
CA ASN A 56 -9.98 -10.47 -2.14
C ASN A 56 -9.86 -10.29 -3.67
N VAL A 57 -9.38 -9.15 -4.16
CA VAL A 57 -9.32 -8.86 -5.60
C VAL A 57 -7.91 -8.60 -6.08
N ALA A 58 -7.17 -7.70 -5.43
CA ALA A 58 -5.88 -7.26 -5.95
C ALA A 58 -4.76 -8.28 -5.71
N LEU A 59 -4.56 -8.74 -4.47
CA LEU A 59 -3.48 -9.66 -4.14
C LEU A 59 -3.54 -11.02 -4.87
N PRO A 60 -4.72 -11.65 -5.07
CA PRO A 60 -4.81 -12.87 -5.86
C PRO A 60 -4.38 -12.70 -7.33
N ARG A 61 -4.35 -11.48 -7.86
CA ARG A 61 -3.87 -11.18 -9.23
C ARG A 61 -2.35 -11.05 -9.33
N VAL A 62 -1.63 -11.09 -8.20
CA VAL A 62 -0.16 -11.15 -8.21
C VAL A 62 0.27 -12.46 -8.85
N ARG A 63 1.20 -12.41 -9.81
CA ARG A 63 1.74 -13.63 -10.45
C ARG A 63 2.42 -14.51 -9.40
N ASP A 64 2.11 -15.81 -9.42
CA ASP A 64 2.61 -16.80 -8.46
C ASP A 64 2.34 -16.43 -7.00
N PHE A 65 1.18 -15.84 -6.72
CA PHE A 65 0.80 -15.44 -5.37
C PHE A 65 0.75 -16.65 -4.41
N ARG A 66 1.55 -16.59 -3.34
CA ARG A 66 1.60 -17.62 -2.27
C ARG A 66 1.14 -17.10 -0.92
N GLY A 67 0.49 -15.93 -0.90
CA GLY A 67 0.15 -15.21 0.31
C GLY A 67 1.15 -14.11 0.68
N ILE A 68 0.77 -13.25 1.61
CA ILE A 68 1.58 -12.16 2.13
C ILE A 68 2.49 -12.62 3.27
N ASN A 69 3.64 -11.97 3.43
CA ASN A 69 4.60 -12.30 4.48
C ASN A 69 4.01 -12.02 5.88
N GLY A 70 3.80 -13.07 6.67
CA GLY A 70 3.29 -12.96 8.04
C GLY A 70 4.27 -12.48 9.11
N ASN A 71 5.47 -12.03 8.71
CA ASN A 71 6.51 -11.51 9.61
C ASN A 71 6.79 -10.01 9.40
N ALA A 72 5.99 -9.31 8.59
CA ALA A 72 6.19 -7.89 8.27
C ALA A 72 5.50 -6.94 9.27
N PHE A 73 5.49 -7.31 10.54
CA PHE A 73 4.98 -6.48 11.63
C PHE A 73 6.11 -5.66 12.28
N ASP A 74 5.77 -4.54 12.90
CA ASP A 74 6.72 -3.58 13.47
C ASP A 74 7.05 -3.81 14.97
N GLY A 75 6.56 -4.89 15.57
CA GLY A 75 6.68 -5.17 17.01
C GLY A 75 5.65 -4.43 17.87
N ARG A 76 4.77 -3.64 17.26
CA ARG A 76 3.73 -2.83 17.93
C ARG A 76 2.37 -3.00 17.26
N GLY A 77 2.17 -4.10 16.53
CA GLY A 77 0.90 -4.44 15.93
C GLY A 77 0.55 -3.69 14.63
N ASN A 78 1.48 -2.93 14.03
CA ASN A 78 1.27 -2.40 12.68
C ASN A 78 1.88 -3.34 11.64
N PHE A 79 1.22 -3.45 10.50
CA PHE A 79 1.63 -4.34 9.43
C PHE A 79 1.99 -3.56 8.16
N ALA A 80 3.10 -3.90 7.53
CA ALA A 80 3.54 -3.28 6.28
C ALA A 80 3.59 -4.31 5.14
N LEU A 81 3.02 -3.96 4.00
CA LEU A 81 2.99 -4.76 2.79
C LEU A 81 3.49 -3.96 1.61
N GLY A 82 4.54 -4.47 0.95
CA GLY A 82 5.01 -3.93 -0.32
C GLY A 82 4.35 -4.62 -1.50
N VAL A 83 3.80 -3.83 -2.43
CA VAL A 83 3.30 -4.27 -3.73
C VAL A 83 4.29 -3.81 -4.80
N LYS A 84 4.72 -4.72 -5.67
CA LYS A 84 5.73 -4.41 -6.71
C LYS A 84 5.15 -3.67 -7.91
N GLU A 85 3.89 -3.94 -8.24
CA GLU A 85 3.25 -3.45 -9.46
C GLU A 85 1.82 -3.00 -9.15
N GLN A 86 1.46 -1.77 -9.53
CA GLN A 86 0.12 -1.23 -9.35
C GLN A 86 -0.94 -1.90 -10.24
N LEU A 87 -0.51 -2.69 -11.22
CA LEU A 87 -1.34 -3.42 -12.19
C LEU A 87 -2.26 -4.48 -11.56
N ILE A 88 -1.98 -4.87 -10.32
CA ILE A 88 -2.81 -5.84 -9.59
C ILE A 88 -4.21 -5.28 -9.30
N PHE A 89 -4.37 -3.95 -9.28
CA PHE A 89 -5.66 -3.29 -9.07
C PHE A 89 -6.45 -3.21 -10.38
N PRO A 90 -7.72 -3.67 -10.42
CA PRO A 90 -8.52 -3.68 -11.65
C PRO A 90 -8.90 -2.29 -12.15
N GLU A 91 -8.82 -1.27 -11.30
CA GLU A 91 -9.07 0.12 -11.68
C GLU A 91 -7.95 0.72 -12.53
N ILE A 92 -6.78 0.08 -12.56
CA ILE A 92 -5.65 0.52 -13.36
C ILE A 92 -5.77 -0.07 -14.78
N ASP A 93 -5.86 0.84 -15.75
CA ASP A 93 -5.88 0.52 -17.17
C ASP A 93 -4.44 0.34 -17.68
N TYR A 94 -4.10 -0.87 -18.12
CA TYR A 94 -2.78 -1.24 -18.61
C TYR A 94 -2.28 -0.33 -19.75
N ASP A 95 -3.18 0.11 -20.63
CA ASP A 95 -2.79 0.90 -21.82
C ASP A 95 -2.49 2.37 -21.47
N LYS A 96 -2.91 2.83 -20.28
CA LYS A 96 -2.74 4.22 -19.84
C LYS A 96 -1.54 4.43 -18.93
N ILE A 97 -0.83 3.37 -18.57
CA ILE A 97 0.28 3.46 -17.63
C ILE A 97 1.57 3.80 -18.38
N ASP A 98 2.28 4.81 -17.88
CA ASP A 98 3.59 5.18 -18.42
C ASP A 98 4.72 4.29 -17.89
N LYS A 99 4.63 3.86 -16.63
CA LYS A 99 5.63 3.03 -15.96
C LYS A 99 5.00 2.12 -14.89
N ILE A 100 5.54 0.92 -14.76
CA ILE A 100 5.25 0.03 -13.64
C ILE A 100 5.88 0.64 -12.37
N ARG A 101 5.08 0.69 -11.31
CA ARG A 101 5.40 1.30 -10.01
C ARG A 101 4.92 0.39 -8.89
N GLY A 102 5.74 0.29 -7.86
CA GLY A 102 5.33 -0.31 -6.60
C GLY A 102 4.64 0.70 -5.67
N MET A 103 4.12 0.19 -4.57
CA MET A 103 3.64 0.98 -3.44
C MET A 103 3.78 0.21 -2.14
N ASP A 104 3.89 0.94 -1.04
CA ASP A 104 3.85 0.38 0.30
C ASP A 104 2.50 0.69 0.94
N ILE A 105 1.88 -0.32 1.52
CA ILE A 105 0.61 -0.26 2.23
C ILE A 105 0.91 -0.52 3.71
N VAL A 106 0.55 0.42 4.56
CA VAL A 106 0.73 0.31 6.01
C VAL A 106 -0.63 0.24 6.67
N ILE A 107 -0.90 -0.85 7.36
CA ILE A 107 -2.11 -1.06 8.14
C ILE A 107 -1.78 -0.74 9.60
N CYS A 108 -2.37 0.35 10.10
CA CYS A 108 -2.20 0.76 11.48
C CYS A 108 -3.35 0.18 12.32
N THR A 109 -3.01 -0.52 13.39
CA THR A 109 -4.01 -1.11 14.30
C THR A 109 -3.83 -0.55 15.71
N THR A 110 -4.78 -0.87 16.59
CA THR A 110 -4.70 -0.58 18.02
C THR A 110 -4.14 -1.76 18.83
N ALA A 111 -3.75 -2.86 18.16
CA ALA A 111 -3.15 -4.02 18.82
C ALA A 111 -1.84 -3.62 19.49
N LYS A 112 -1.48 -4.30 20.58
CA LYS A 112 -0.25 -4.01 21.32
C LYS A 112 0.88 -4.96 20.95
N THR A 113 0.54 -6.12 20.38
CA THR A 113 1.48 -7.14 19.96
C THR A 113 1.25 -7.54 18.52
N ASP A 114 2.27 -8.15 17.92
CA ASP A 114 2.20 -8.63 16.55
C ASP A 114 1.29 -9.85 16.42
N GLU A 115 1.20 -10.68 17.46
CA GLU A 115 0.29 -11.82 17.51
C GLU A 115 -1.18 -11.38 17.45
N GLU A 116 -1.56 -10.38 18.26
CA GLU A 116 -2.92 -9.81 18.25
C GLU A 116 -3.25 -9.20 16.89
N ALA A 117 -2.32 -8.43 16.31
CA ALA A 117 -2.50 -7.81 15.01
C ALA A 117 -2.62 -8.84 13.89
N LYS A 118 -1.81 -9.90 13.93
CA LYS A 118 -1.84 -10.97 12.94
C LYS A 118 -3.13 -11.76 13.00
N GLU A 119 -3.62 -12.08 14.19
CA GLU A 119 -4.92 -12.75 14.35
C GLU A 119 -6.05 -11.85 13.83
N LEU A 120 -6.06 -10.57 14.21
CA LEU A 120 -7.03 -9.58 13.71
C LEU A 120 -7.06 -9.54 12.17
N LEU A 121 -5.89 -9.38 11.54
CA LEU A 121 -5.79 -9.33 10.08
C LEU A 121 -6.20 -10.65 9.42
N THR A 122 -5.88 -11.79 10.03
CA THR A 122 -6.29 -13.11 9.55
C THR A 122 -7.82 -13.24 9.54
N GLN A 123 -8.49 -12.81 10.61
CA GLN A 123 -9.95 -12.82 10.71
C GLN A 123 -10.63 -11.84 9.72
N ILE A 124 -9.95 -10.75 9.36
CA ILE A 124 -10.40 -9.80 8.32
C ILE A 124 -10.17 -10.37 6.90
N GLY A 125 -9.50 -11.51 6.76
CA GLY A 125 -9.27 -12.19 5.48
C GLY A 125 -7.92 -11.89 4.84
N ALA A 126 -6.94 -11.39 5.61
CA ALA A 126 -5.58 -11.19 5.10
C ALA A 126 -4.97 -12.54 4.67
N PRO A 127 -4.55 -12.68 3.39
CA PRO A 127 -4.11 -13.96 2.84
C PRO A 127 -2.65 -14.24 3.21
N PHE A 128 -2.35 -14.50 4.48
CA PHE A 128 -0.99 -14.82 4.90
C PHE A 128 -0.49 -16.11 4.24
N ALA A 129 0.77 -16.12 3.80
CA ALA A 129 1.39 -17.33 3.30
C ALA A 129 1.38 -18.41 4.39
N GLY A 130 0.98 -19.63 4.01
CA GLY A 130 1.09 -20.80 4.87
C GLY A 130 2.54 -21.01 5.31
N LYS A 131 2.73 -21.70 6.43
CA LYS A 131 4.07 -22.20 6.82
C LYS A 131 4.61 -23.16 5.77
#